data_AF-A0AAD6HJR5-F1
#
_entry.id   AF-A0AAD6HJR5-F1
#
_cell.length_a   1.000
_cell.length_b   1.000
_cell.length_c   1.000
_cell.angle_alpha   90.00
_cell.angle_beta   90.00
_cell.angle_gamma   90.00
#
_symmetry.space_group_name_H-M   'P 1'
#
loop_
_entity.id
_entity.type
_entity.pdbx_description
1 polymer ?
#
loop_
_entity_poly.entity_id
_entity_poly.type
_entity_poly.pdbx_seq_one_letter_code
_entity_poly.pdbx_strand_id
1 'polypeptide(L)'
;MPILTRDQRQIIRVQRNDGKTYGQIARSTGATKAQIQYTLRDNVDLTPQKKKTGRPPKLSTADIDEIITFIRSSIERRILTCE
;
A
#
# COMPACT_ATOMS: atom_id res chain seq x y z
N MET A 1 1.55 14.24 8.11
CA MET A 1 0.21 14.21 7.48
C MET A 1 -0.16 12.76 7.22
N PRO A 2 -1.22 12.20 7.83
CA PRO A 2 -1.64 10.83 7.58
C PRO A 2 -2.12 10.63 6.12
N ILE A 3 -1.93 9.42 5.60
CA ILE A 3 -2.39 9.04 4.26
C ILE A 3 -3.91 8.86 4.28
N LEU A 4 -4.61 9.41 3.27
CA LEU A 4 -6.05 9.19 3.12
C LEU A 4 -6.34 7.73 2.78
N THR A 5 -7.38 7.17 3.37
CA THR A 5 -7.88 5.83 3.05
C THR A 5 -8.54 5.81 1.67
N ARG A 6 -8.77 4.60 1.14
CA ARG A 6 -9.44 4.41 -0.15
C ARG A 6 -10.84 5.02 -0.17
N ASP A 7 -11.60 4.83 0.89
CA ASP A 7 -12.97 5.34 0.97
C ASP A 7 -13.00 6.87 1.09
N GLN A 8 -12.05 7.47 1.83
CA GLN A 8 -11.90 8.93 1.85
C GLN A 8 -11.61 9.49 0.45
N ARG A 9 -10.72 8.84 -0.31
CA ARG A 9 -10.43 9.26 -1.69
C ARG A 9 -11.64 9.12 -2.60
N GLN A 10 -12.42 8.07 -2.42
CA GLN A 10 -13.66 7.84 -3.17
C GLN A 10 -14.69 8.94 -2.88
N ILE A 11 -14.91 9.27 -1.61
CA ILE A 11 -15.82 10.35 -1.20
C ILE A 11 -15.39 11.68 -1.81
N ILE A 12 -14.09 12.00 -1.77
CA ILE A 12 -13.55 13.23 -2.37
C ILE A 12 -13.86 13.30 -3.88
N ARG A 13 -13.65 12.22 -4.63
CA ARG A 13 -13.93 12.18 -6.07
C ARG A 13 -15.43 12.32 -6.36
N VAL A 14 -16.28 11.58 -5.64
CA VAL A 14 -17.74 11.69 -5.78
C VAL A 14 -18.21 13.11 -5.51
N GLN A 15 -17.81 13.69 -4.37
CA GLN A 15 -18.19 15.06 -4.03
C GLN A 15 -17.68 16.10 -5.03
N ARG A 16 -16.51 15.86 -5.63
CA ARG A 16 -16.00 16.75 -6.68
C ARG A 16 -16.84 16.65 -7.95
N ASN A 17 -17.24 15.44 -8.34
CA ASN A 17 -18.14 15.21 -9.47
C ASN A 17 -19.52 15.84 -9.23
N ASP A 18 -19.99 15.84 -7.98
CA ASP A 18 -21.22 16.53 -7.55
C ASP A 18 -21.07 18.07 -7.52
N GLY A 19 -19.91 18.62 -7.94
CA GLY A 19 -19.66 20.06 -8.02
C GLY A 19 -19.26 20.72 -6.70
N LYS A 20 -19.00 19.97 -5.63
CA LYS A 20 -18.57 20.57 -4.34
C LYS A 20 -17.21 21.25 -4.46
N THR A 21 -17.06 22.34 -3.71
CA THR A 21 -15.81 23.10 -3.59
C THR A 21 -14.84 22.41 -2.63
N TYR A 22 -13.54 22.72 -2.74
CA TYR A 22 -12.53 22.10 -1.87
C TYR A 22 -12.76 22.42 -0.39
N GLY A 23 -13.30 23.59 -0.07
CA GLY A 23 -13.65 23.96 1.31
C GLY A 23 -14.79 23.12 1.86
N GLN A 24 -15.81 22.82 1.06
CA GLN A 24 -16.91 21.93 1.46
C GLN A 24 -16.43 20.49 1.64
N ILE A 25 -15.59 20.00 0.71
CA ILE A 25 -15.01 18.66 0.78
C ILE A 25 -14.15 18.52 2.05
N ALA A 26 -13.29 19.50 2.34
CA ALA A 26 -12.43 19.52 3.53
C ALA A 26 -13.25 19.46 4.82
N ARG A 27 -14.35 20.22 4.91
CA ARG A 27 -15.25 20.18 6.07
C ARG A 27 -15.90 18.82 6.27
N SER A 28 -16.29 18.14 5.19
CA SER A 28 -16.99 16.85 5.29
C SER A 28 -16.07 15.64 5.49
N THR A 29 -14.83 15.70 4.99
CA THR A 29 -13.89 14.56 5.02
C THR A 29 -12.78 14.72 6.06
N GLY A 30 -12.58 15.93 6.60
CA GLY A 30 -11.43 16.27 7.44
C GLY A 30 -10.10 16.35 6.68
N ALA A 31 -10.12 16.17 5.35
CA ALA A 31 -8.92 16.23 4.52
C ALA A 31 -8.46 17.68 4.31
N THR A 32 -7.15 17.88 4.20
CA THR A 32 -6.59 19.17 3.83
C THR A 32 -6.80 19.47 2.34
N LYS A 33 -6.81 20.76 1.97
CA LYS A 33 -6.90 21.20 0.57
C LYS A 33 -5.81 20.55 -0.32
N ALA A 34 -4.60 20.38 0.21
CA ALA A 34 -3.50 19.74 -0.50
C ALA A 34 -3.77 18.25 -0.79
N GLN A 35 -4.32 17.51 0.18
CA GLN A 35 -4.70 16.11 -0.01
C GLN A 35 -5.87 15.96 -0.99
N ILE A 36 -6.84 16.88 -0.95
CA ILE A 36 -7.95 16.92 -1.91
C ILE A 36 -7.42 17.15 -3.32
N GLN A 37 -6.58 18.17 -3.51
CA GLN A 37 -5.96 18.47 -4.80
C GLN A 37 -5.14 17.30 -5.33
N TYR A 38 -4.34 16.65 -4.46
CA TYR A 38 -3.59 15.47 -4.83
C TYR A 38 -4.50 14.32 -5.30
N THR A 39 -5.57 14.04 -4.54
CA THR A 39 -6.53 12.95 -4.83
C THR A 39 -7.26 13.14 -6.16
N LEU A 40 -7.49 14.39 -6.57
CA LEU A 40 -8.18 14.75 -7.80
C LEU A 40 -7.28 14.78 -9.05
N ARG A 41 -5.98 14.48 -8.92
CA ARG A 41 -5.10 14.34 -10.09
C ARG A 41 -5.47 13.06 -10.86
N ASP A 42 -5.38 13.13 -12.19
CA ASP A 42 -5.80 12.03 -13.07
C ASP A 42 -5.07 10.70 -12.77
N ASN A 43 -3.77 10.78 -12.44
CA ASN A 43 -2.92 9.61 -12.21
C ASN A 43 -2.93 9.08 -10.76
N VAL A 44 -3.88 9.47 -9.92
CA VAL A 44 -3.93 9.05 -8.50
C VAL A 44 -5.00 8.00 -8.27
N ASP A 45 -4.56 6.77 -8.00
CA ASP A 45 -5.45 5.66 -7.69
C ASP A 45 -6.28 5.90 -6.42
N LEU A 46 -7.50 5.35 -6.42
CA LEU A 46 -8.35 5.29 -5.24
C LEU A 46 -7.70 4.47 -4.12
N THR A 47 -7.05 3.37 -4.46
CA THR A 47 -6.34 2.56 -3.46
C THR A 47 -5.01 3.23 -3.13
N PRO A 48 -4.76 3.62 -1.88
CA PRO A 48 -3.47 4.15 -1.49
C PRO A 48 -2.40 3.09 -1.79
N GLN A 49 -1.42 3.45 -2.59
CA GLN A 49 -0.26 2.58 -2.78
C GLN A 49 0.40 2.39 -1.41
N LYS A 50 0.42 1.13 -0.94
CA LYS A 50 1.28 0.77 0.19
C LYS A 50 2.70 1.05 -0.26
N LYS A 51 3.29 2.14 0.21
CA LYS A 51 4.74 2.29 0.15
C LYS A 51 5.29 1.05 0.84
N LYS A 52 6.11 0.27 0.14
CA LYS A 52 6.88 -0.82 0.77
C LYS A 52 7.87 -0.15 1.70
N THR A 53 7.43 0.16 2.91
CA THR A 53 8.25 0.75 3.96
C THR A 53 8.90 -0.41 4.72
N GLY A 54 10.22 -0.47 4.67
CA GLY A 54 11.00 -1.51 5.35
C GLY A 54 12.29 -1.83 4.62
N ARG A 55 13.18 -2.55 5.31
CA ARG A 55 14.38 -3.12 4.69
C ARG A 55 13.93 -4.10 3.59
N PRO A 56 14.54 -4.09 2.40
CA PRO A 56 14.27 -5.13 1.41
C PRO A 56 14.54 -6.51 2.01
N PRO A 57 13.81 -7.56 1.58
CA PRO A 57 14.10 -8.92 2.02
C PRO A 57 15.56 -9.25 1.70
N LYS A 58 16.24 -9.93 2.63
CA LYS A 58 17.63 -10.39 2.43
C LYS A 58 17.72 -11.54 1.43
N LEU A 59 16.62 -12.27 1.26
CA LEU A 59 16.54 -13.45 0.41
C LEU A 59 15.80 -13.10 -0.87
N SER A 60 16.34 -13.57 -1.99
CA SER A 60 15.68 -13.55 -3.28
C SER A 60 14.54 -14.58 -3.32
N THR A 61 13.69 -14.52 -4.33
CA THR A 61 12.66 -15.56 -4.55
C THR A 61 13.30 -16.92 -4.83
N ALA A 62 14.44 -16.94 -5.53
CA ALA A 62 15.18 -18.17 -5.81
C ALA A 62 15.72 -18.81 -4.51
N ASP A 63 16.24 -18.00 -3.59
CA ASP A 63 16.76 -18.49 -2.30
C ASP A 63 15.62 -19.10 -1.46
N ILE A 64 14.43 -18.52 -1.54
CA ILE A 64 13.23 -19.03 -0.86
C ILE A 64 12.83 -20.39 -1.46
N ASP A 65 12.83 -20.52 -2.78
CA ASP A 65 12.48 -21.76 -3.47
C ASP A 65 13.50 -22.89 -3.15
N GLU A 66 14.78 -22.54 -3.02
CA GLU A 66 15.83 -23.47 -2.57
C GLU A 66 15.57 -23.96 -1.15
N ILE A 67 15.27 -23.06 -0.21
CA ILE A 67 14.93 -23.42 1.18
C ILE A 67 13.69 -24.31 1.23
N ILE A 68 12.64 -23.97 0.48
CA ILE A 68 11.40 -24.76 0.41
C ILE A 68 11.70 -26.17 -0.12
N THR A 69 12.52 -26.26 -1.18
CA THR A 69 12.91 -27.54 -1.79
C THR A 69 13.70 -28.38 -0.80
N PHE A 70 14.67 -27.78 -0.10
CA PHE A 70 15.43 -28.44 0.96
C PHE A 70 14.50 -29.01 2.05
N ILE A 71 13.61 -28.18 2.61
CA ILE A 71 12.65 -28.59 3.66
C ILE A 71 11.73 -29.72 3.18
N ARG A 72 11.23 -29.65 1.94
CA ARG A 72 10.33 -30.66 1.36
C ARG A 72 11.04 -31.98 1.04
N SER A 73 12.30 -31.92 0.64
CA SER A 73 13.07 -33.09 0.23
C SER A 73 13.44 -34.02 1.39
N SER A 74 13.22 -33.60 2.64
CA SER A 74 13.67 -34.39 3.78
C SER A 74 12.81 -34.25 5.02
N ILE A 75 12.03 -35.30 5.30
CA ILE A 75 11.40 -35.49 6.62
C ILE A 75 12.48 -35.79 7.69
N GLU A 76 13.61 -36.38 7.31
CA GLU A 76 14.67 -36.86 8.22
C GLU A 76 15.90 -35.93 8.38
N ARG A 77 16.20 -35.01 7.45
CA ARG A 77 17.44 -34.18 7.43
C ARG A 77 17.22 -32.72 7.89
N ARG A 78 16.42 -32.48 8.91
CA ARG A 78 16.19 -31.13 9.49
C ARG A 78 17.37 -30.65 10.36
N ILE A 79 18.57 -30.52 9.81
CA ILE A 79 19.67 -29.81 10.49
C ILE A 79 20.38 -28.94 9.46
N LEU A 80 20.25 -27.62 9.59
CA LEU A 80 21.10 -26.67 8.90
C LEU A 80 22.41 -26.60 9.69
N THR A 81 23.43 -27.38 9.31
CA THR A 81 24.77 -27.21 9.86
C THR A 81 25.44 -26.04 9.17
N CYS A 82 25.76 -25.00 9.94
CA CYS A 82 26.58 -23.88 9.50
C CYS A 82 28.06 -24.31 9.54
N GLU A 83 28.74 -24.32 8.40
CA GLU A 83 30.20 -24.25 8.29
C GLU A 83 30.63 -22.86 7.85
#